data_AF-A0A7C1AU54-F1
#
_entry.id   AF-A0A7C1AU54-F1
#
_cell.length_a   1.000
_cell.length_b   1.000
_cell.length_c   1.000
_cell.angle_alpha   90.00
_cell.angle_beta   90.00
_cell.angle_gamma   90.00
#
_symmetry.space_group_name_H-M   'P 1'
#
loop_
_entity.id
_entity.type
_entity.pdbx_description
1 polymer ?
#
loop_
_entity_poly.entity_id
_entity_poly.type
_entity_poly.pdbx_seq_one_letter_code
_entity_poly.pdbx_strand_id
1 'polypeptide(L)'
;MRTIDFSLELKPDFVHITILCPFPATEIYTRGLKEGVFTKDHWREFAKNPTPDFNPPYWNENFSDRELQELLIFAYKKFYTRPSYIIRKMLKVRSWGEFKRKTKAGLKVFGMKKRD
;
A
#
# COMPACT_ATOMS: atom_id res chain seq x y z
N MET A 1 3.39 4.46 -13.46
CA MET A 1 4.13 5.60 -12.83
C MET A 1 3.30 6.87 -12.69
N ARG A 2 2.47 7.24 -13.68
CA ARG A 2 1.65 8.47 -13.69
C ARG A 2 0.95 8.83 -12.35
N THR A 3 0.32 7.86 -11.68
CA THR A 3 -0.36 8.09 -10.38
C THR A 3 0.60 8.54 -9.27
N ILE A 4 1.81 7.96 -9.22
CA ILE A 4 2.82 8.34 -8.24
C ILE A 4 3.26 9.77 -8.52
N ASP A 5 3.60 10.09 -9.76
CA ASP A 5 4.09 11.42 -10.13
C ASP A 5 3.01 12.51 -9.89
N PHE A 6 1.75 12.21 -10.20
CA PHE A 6 0.62 13.07 -9.89
C PHE A 6 0.49 13.35 -8.38
N SER A 7 0.68 12.33 -7.52
CA SER A 7 0.68 12.54 -6.07
C SER A 7 1.81 13.47 -5.60
N LEU A 8 2.94 13.50 -6.32
CA LEU A 8 4.06 14.37 -5.98
C LEU A 8 3.75 15.82 -6.36
N GLU A 9 3.14 16.03 -7.52
CA GLU A 9 2.75 17.32 -8.08
C GLU A 9 1.73 18.04 -7.18
N LEU A 10 0.70 17.33 -6.71
CA LEU A 10 -0.34 17.87 -5.83
C LEU A 10 0.17 18.39 -4.48
N LYS A 11 1.37 17.96 -4.05
CA LYS A 11 2.00 18.33 -2.77
C LYS A 11 1.05 18.16 -1.54
N PRO A 12 0.28 17.07 -1.40
CA PRO A 12 -0.62 16.91 -0.25
C PRO A 12 0.14 16.74 1.06
N ASP A 13 -0.54 16.96 2.18
CA ASP A 13 0.02 16.79 3.52
C ASP A 13 0.28 15.31 3.88
N PHE A 14 -0.42 14.36 3.25
CA PHE A 14 -0.18 12.92 3.36
C PHE A 14 -0.77 12.20 2.15
N VAL A 15 -0.34 10.96 1.92
CA VAL A 15 -0.95 10.03 0.97
C VAL A 15 -1.17 8.68 1.62
N HIS A 16 -2.26 8.03 1.24
CA HIS A 16 -2.53 6.64 1.54
C HIS A 16 -2.55 5.88 0.22
N ILE A 17 -1.62 4.95 0.08
CA ILE A 17 -1.48 4.08 -1.09
C ILE A 17 -1.71 2.66 -0.60
N THR A 18 -2.52 1.90 -1.32
CA THR A 18 -2.86 0.51 -1.03
C THR A 18 -2.82 -0.31 -2.31
N ILE A 19 -2.59 -1.61 -2.16
CA ILE A 19 -2.78 -2.57 -3.26
C ILE A 19 -4.25 -2.96 -3.27
N LEU A 20 -4.83 -3.09 -4.45
CA LEU A 20 -6.23 -3.52 -4.60
C LEU A 20 -6.37 -4.95 -4.09
N CYS A 21 -7.20 -5.10 -3.05
CA CYS A 21 -7.61 -6.40 -2.50
C CYS A 21 -9.11 -6.58 -2.75
N PRO A 22 -9.51 -7.36 -3.77
CA PRO A 22 -10.91 -7.63 -4.08
C PRO A 22 -11.59 -8.45 -2.97
N PHE A 23 -12.63 -7.87 -2.38
CA PHE A 23 -13.45 -8.53 -1.35
C PHE A 23 -14.51 -9.47 -1.95
N PRO A 24 -15.00 -10.47 -1.20
CA PRO A 24 -16.00 -11.39 -1.71
C PRO A 24 -17.28 -10.65 -2.09
N ALA A 25 -18.01 -11.20 -3.07
CA ALA A 25 -19.25 -10.64 -3.59
C ALA A 25 -19.16 -9.20 -4.15
N THR A 26 -17.95 -8.69 -4.41
CA THR A 26 -17.76 -7.46 -5.18
C THR A 26 -17.69 -7.74 -6.68
N GLU A 27 -18.14 -6.80 -7.50
CA GLU A 27 -18.10 -6.93 -8.96
C GLU A 27 -16.67 -7.24 -9.47
N ILE A 28 -15.67 -6.56 -8.91
CA ILE A 28 -14.27 -6.77 -9.26
C ILE A 28 -13.81 -8.20 -8.93
N TYR A 29 -14.27 -8.79 -7.83
CA TYR A 29 -13.92 -10.16 -7.48
C TYR A 29 -14.58 -11.17 -8.43
N THR A 30 -15.87 -10.99 -8.71
CA THR A 30 -16.60 -11.81 -9.69
C THR A 30 -15.96 -11.72 -11.08
N ARG A 31 -15.53 -10.52 -11.48
CA ARG A 31 -14.80 -10.30 -12.72
C ARG A 31 -13.47 -11.06 -12.74
N GLY A 32 -12.69 -10.96 -11.66
CA GLY A 32 -11.40 -11.66 -11.56
C GLY A 32 -11.52 -13.19 -11.66
N LEU A 33 -12.60 -13.78 -11.12
CA LEU A 33 -12.89 -15.21 -11.29
C LEU A 33 -13.28 -15.56 -12.73
N LYS A 34 -14.10 -14.73 -13.37
CA LYS A 34 -14.58 -14.94 -14.74
C LYS A 34 -13.46 -14.79 -15.78
N GLU A 35 -12.56 -13.83 -15.58
CA GLU A 35 -11.45 -13.51 -16.49
C GLU A 35 -10.18 -14.34 -16.21
N GLY A 36 -10.20 -15.19 -15.18
CA GLY A 36 -9.07 -16.05 -14.83
C GLY A 36 -7.91 -15.32 -14.14
N VAL A 37 -8.12 -14.08 -13.67
CA VAL A 37 -7.17 -13.37 -12.79
C VAL A 37 -6.98 -14.15 -11.48
N PHE A 38 -8.04 -14.79 -11.00
CA PHE A 38 -8.00 -15.73 -9.88
C PHE A 38 -8.17 -17.16 -10.38
N THR A 39 -7.24 -18.04 -10.03
CA THR A 39 -7.30 -19.47 -10.37
C THR A 39 -8.31 -20.25 -9.53
N LYS A 40 -8.78 -19.65 -8.42
CA LYS A 40 -9.72 -20.25 -7.47
C LYS A 40 -10.51 -19.20 -6.70
N ASP A 41 -11.62 -19.63 -6.11
CA ASP A 41 -12.42 -18.80 -5.21
C ASP A 41 -11.81 -18.80 -3.79
N HIS A 42 -10.79 -17.96 -3.62
CA HIS A 42 -10.06 -17.75 -2.36
C HIS A 42 -10.98 -17.53 -1.16
N TRP A 43 -12.03 -16.72 -1.30
CA TRP A 43 -12.91 -16.38 -0.19
C TRP A 43 -13.85 -17.53 0.17
N ARG A 44 -14.36 -18.27 -0.83
CA ARG A 44 -15.18 -19.45 -0.59
C ARG A 44 -14.36 -20.60 0.02
N GLU A 45 -13.12 -20.79 -0.40
CA GLU A 45 -12.22 -21.77 0.23
C GLU A 45 -11.95 -21.42 1.68
N PHE A 46 -11.62 -20.15 1.96
CA PHE A 46 -11.43 -19.67 3.32
C PHE A 46 -12.68 -19.84 4.17
N ALA A 47 -13.86 -19.49 3.66
CA ALA A 47 -15.12 -19.64 4.38
C ALA A 47 -15.46 -21.12 4.71
N LYS A 48 -15.02 -22.06 3.88
CA LYS A 48 -15.20 -23.51 4.14
C LYS A 48 -14.28 -24.03 5.24
N ASN A 49 -13.03 -23.55 5.29
CA ASN A 49 -12.04 -23.96 6.28
C ASN A 49 -11.14 -22.78 6.64
N PRO A 50 -11.54 -21.94 7.62
CA PRO A 50 -10.79 -20.76 7.99
C PRO A 50 -9.44 -21.15 8.61
N THR A 51 -8.35 -20.58 8.09
CA THR A 51 -7.01 -20.77 8.62
C THR A 51 -6.37 -19.44 9.01
N PRO A 52 -5.51 -19.40 10.05
CA PRO A 52 -4.90 -18.15 10.51
C PRO A 52 -3.87 -17.58 9.52
N ASP A 53 -3.41 -18.37 8.56
CA ASP A 53 -2.45 -18.01 7.51
C ASP A 53 -3.13 -17.53 6.21
N PHE A 54 -4.46 -17.40 6.19
CA PHE A 54 -5.15 -16.87 5.01
C PHE A 54 -4.68 -15.46 4.66
N ASN A 55 -4.14 -15.31 3.45
CA ASN A 55 -3.80 -14.02 2.89
C ASN A 55 -4.85 -13.60 1.84
N PRO A 56 -5.54 -12.47 2.02
CA PRO A 56 -6.46 -11.94 1.04
C PRO A 56 -5.76 -11.73 -0.32
N PRO A 57 -6.41 -12.10 -1.44
CA PRO A 57 -5.79 -12.00 -2.75
C PRO A 57 -5.63 -10.54 -3.18
N TYR A 58 -4.51 -10.22 -3.82
CA TYR A 58 -4.34 -8.97 -4.58
C TYR A 58 -4.81 -9.13 -6.02
N TRP A 59 -5.11 -8.01 -6.67
CA TRP A 59 -5.42 -7.99 -8.11
C TRP A 59 -4.14 -8.21 -8.93
N ASN A 60 -3.91 -9.46 -9.34
CA ASN A 60 -2.66 -9.90 -10.00
C ASN A 60 -2.78 -10.10 -11.51
N GLU A 61 -3.58 -9.27 -12.18
CA GLU A 61 -3.77 -9.37 -13.64
C GLU A 61 -2.48 -9.06 -14.41
N ASN A 62 -1.73 -8.03 -13.99
CA ASN A 62 -0.55 -7.52 -14.69
C ASN A 62 0.74 -7.59 -13.87
N PHE A 63 0.63 -7.87 -12.57
CA PHE A 63 1.74 -7.83 -11.63
C PHE A 63 1.59 -8.98 -10.64
N SER A 64 2.73 -9.55 -10.23
CA SER A 64 2.80 -10.45 -9.10
C SER A 64 2.59 -9.70 -7.77
N ASP A 65 2.23 -10.44 -6.71
CA ASP A 65 2.20 -9.91 -5.33
C ASP A 65 3.48 -9.15 -4.98
N ARG A 66 4.63 -9.71 -5.38
CA ARG A 66 5.93 -9.13 -5.12
C ARG A 66 6.11 -7.78 -5.81
N GLU A 67 5.78 -7.68 -7.09
CA GLU A 67 5.88 -6.43 -7.84
C GLU A 67 4.94 -5.38 -7.28
N LEU A 68 3.72 -5.75 -6.88
CA LEU A 68 2.77 -4.84 -6.24
C LEU A 68 3.30 -4.31 -4.91
N GLN A 69 3.92 -5.16 -4.07
CA GLN A 69 4.58 -4.73 -2.83
C GLN A 69 5.77 -3.81 -3.10
N GLU A 70 6.59 -4.12 -4.11
CA GLU A 70 7.73 -3.29 -4.49
C GLU A 70 7.28 -1.91 -5.00
N LEU A 71 6.21 -1.85 -5.82
CA LEU A 71 5.59 -0.60 -6.27
C LEU A 71 5.01 0.21 -5.12
N LEU A 72 4.35 -0.45 -4.16
CA LEU A 72 3.81 0.19 -2.96
C LEU A 72 4.93 0.87 -2.16
N ILE A 73 6.00 0.13 -1.85
CA ILE A 73 7.15 0.62 -1.10
C ILE A 73 7.83 1.77 -1.85
N PHE A 74 8.03 1.60 -3.16
CA PHE A 74 8.61 2.63 -4.02
C PHE A 74 7.79 3.93 -3.96
N ALA A 75 6.45 3.83 -4.08
CA ALA A 75 5.57 5.00 -4.04
C ALA A 75 5.62 5.72 -2.68
N TYR A 76 5.57 4.98 -1.57
CA TYR A 76 5.69 5.54 -0.23
C TYR A 76 7.05 6.23 -0.02
N LYS A 77 8.16 5.57 -0.36
CA LYS A 77 9.49 6.17 -0.23
C LYS A 77 9.59 7.41 -1.10
N LYS A 78 9.27 7.33 -2.39
CA LYS A 78 9.33 8.46 -3.32
C LYS A 78 8.51 9.66 -2.84
N PHE A 79 7.36 9.45 -2.17
CA PHE A 79 6.54 10.54 -1.63
C PHE A 79 7.10 11.13 -0.32
N TYR A 80 7.40 10.29 0.67
CA TYR A 80 7.68 10.73 2.05
C TYR A 80 9.14 11.13 2.29
N THR A 81 10.07 10.71 1.43
CA THR A 81 11.50 11.08 1.55
C THR A 81 11.86 12.38 0.83
N ARG A 82 10.89 13.05 0.18
CA ARG A 82 11.12 14.32 -0.51
C ARG A 82 11.63 15.38 0.46
N PRO A 83 12.75 16.07 0.15
CA PRO A 83 13.28 17.13 1.01
C PRO A 83 12.24 18.21 1.33
N SER A 84 11.49 18.68 0.33
CA SER A 84 10.45 19.68 0.50
C SER A 84 9.30 19.23 1.42
N TYR A 85 8.93 17.94 1.38
CA TYR A 85 7.95 17.38 2.30
C TYR A 85 8.49 17.37 3.73
N ILE A 86 9.72 16.87 3.92
CA ILE A 86 10.37 16.78 5.24
C ILE A 86 10.49 18.16 5.89
N ILE A 87 11.02 19.15 5.15
CA ILE A 87 11.18 20.52 5.65
C ILE A 87 9.83 21.10 6.09
N ARG A 88 8.80 21.00 5.24
CA ARG A 88 7.45 21.49 5.60
C ARG A 88 6.88 20.82 6.84
N LYS A 89 7.12 19.52 7.03
CA LYS A 89 6.63 18.79 8.21
C LYS A 89 7.39 19.14 9.47
N MET A 90 8.70 19.40 9.36
CA MET A 90 9.57 19.82 10.45
C MET A 90 9.21 21.22 10.97
N LEU A 91 8.96 22.18 10.07
CA LEU A 91 8.54 23.54 10.44
C LEU A 91 7.18 23.58 11.16
N LYS A 92 6.33 22.57 10.96
CA LYS A 92 5.03 22.44 11.63
C LYS A 92 5.12 21.81 13.03
N VAL A 93 6.27 21.28 13.45
CA VAL A 93 6.42 20.61 14.75
C VAL A 93 6.46 21.64 15.88
N ARG A 94 5.61 21.45 16.90
CA ARG A 94 5.51 22.39 18.04
C ARG A 94 5.97 21.83 19.38
N SER A 95 6.32 20.54 19.44
CA SER A 95 6.79 19.92 20.69
C SER A 95 7.80 18.80 20.45
N TRP A 96 8.61 18.54 21.47
CA TRP A 96 9.58 17.44 21.47
C TRP A 96 8.92 16.06 21.36
N GLY A 97 7.76 15.88 21.99
CA GLY A 97 6.98 14.65 21.89
C GLY A 97 6.49 14.39 20.47
N GLU A 98 5.98 15.44 19.81
CA GLU A 98 5.55 15.37 18.41
C GLU A 98 6.72 15.07 17.47
N PHE A 99 7.88 15.72 17.69
CA PHE A 99 9.11 15.46 16.95
C PHE A 99 9.49 13.97 17.02
N LYS A 100 9.62 13.42 18.23
CA LYS A 100 9.96 11.99 18.44
C LYS A 100 9.00 11.06 17.71
N ARG A 101 7.70 11.30 17.78
CA ARG A 101 6.68 10.49 17.10
C ARG A 101 6.82 10.54 15.59
N LYS A 102 7.00 11.73 15.02
CA LYS A 102 7.17 11.94 13.57
C LYS A 102 8.48 11.32 13.06
N THR A 103 9.57 11.48 13.78
CA THR A 103 10.86 10.86 13.45
C THR A 103 10.77 9.33 13.46
N LYS A 104 10.13 8.75 14.49
CA LYS A 104 9.88 7.29 14.55
C LYS A 104 9.05 6.80 13.36
N ALA A 105 8.01 7.55 12.97
CA ALA A 105 7.21 7.22 11.79
C ALA A 105 8.01 7.34 10.49
N GLY A 106 8.80 8.39 10.33
CA GLY A 106 9.68 8.58 9.17
C GLY A 106 10.71 7.46 9.01
N LEU A 107 11.38 7.06 10.10
CA LEU A 107 12.33 5.94 10.10
C LEU A 107 11.68 4.63 9.64
N LYS A 108 10.42 4.37 10.01
CA LYS A 108 9.68 3.21 9.52
C LYS A 108 9.44 3.25 8.01
N VAL A 109 9.20 4.43 7.44
CA VAL A 109 9.04 4.57 5.98
C VAL A 109 10.37 4.35 5.25
N PHE A 110 11.48 4.88 5.77
CA PHE A 110 12.81 4.62 5.21
C PHE A 110 13.19 3.13 5.27
N GLY A 111 12.91 2.49 6.42
CA GLY A 111 13.16 1.07 6.65
C GLY A 111 12.10 0.12 6.07
N MET A 112 11.12 0.62 5.31
CA MET A 112 10.07 -0.21 4.73
C MET A 112 10.68 -1.24 3.78
N LYS A 113 10.36 -2.51 4.03
CA LYS A 113 10.77 -3.69 3.27
C LYS A 113 9.53 -4.44 2.81
N LYS A 114 9.68 -5.23 1.75
CA LYS A 114 8.65 -6.19 1.32
C LYS A 114 8.35 -7.15 2.47
N ARG A 115 7.12 -7.62 2.53
CA ARG A 115 6.79 -8.80 3.33
C ARG A 115 7.34 -10.00 2.56
N ASP A 116 8.11 -10.83 3.27
CA ASP A 116 8.60 -12.11 2.76
C ASP A 116 7.49 -13.16 2.78
#